data_AF-A0A815TG69-F1
#
_entry.id   AF-A0A815TG69-F1
#
_cell.length_a   1.000
_cell.length_b   1.000
_cell.length_c   1.000
_cell.angle_alpha   90.00
_cell.angle_beta   90.00
_cell.angle_gamma   90.00
#
_symmetry.space_group_name_H-M   'P 1'
#
loop_
_entity.id
_entity.type
_entity.pdbx_description
1 polymer ?
#
loop_
_entity_poly.entity_id
_entity_poly.type
_entity_poly.pdbx_seq_one_letter_code
_entity_poly.pdbx_strand_id
1 'polypeptide(L)'
;MKLPSWLYADHVVKDLSGREAFLKNEDLKPVEYERRLWGPGNFVAFWLADSININTWMIISSIVVGGLAWWEAWLCVWIGYTVVAIFICLSGRIGATYHISFPVVSRSSFGVFGSLWPVLNRSFMACVWYGVQAWLGGQCFVLIFRS
;
A
#
# COMPACT_ATOMS: atom_id res chain seq x y z
N MET A 1 -24.95 -8.93 -2.56
CA MET A 1 -25.37 -7.72 -1.83
C MET A 1 -25.28 -6.54 -2.80
N LYS A 2 -26.40 -6.08 -3.36
CA LYS A 2 -26.42 -4.96 -4.32
C LYS A 2 -26.23 -3.66 -3.53
N LEU A 3 -25.22 -2.88 -3.87
CA LEU A 3 -25.01 -1.56 -3.28
C LEU A 3 -26.10 -0.60 -3.77
N PRO A 4 -26.59 0.30 -2.91
CA PRO A 4 -27.70 1.20 -3.25
C PRO A 4 -27.30 2.26 -4.28
N SER A 5 -28.24 2.66 -5.14
CA SER A 5 -28.00 3.47 -6.35
C SER A 5 -27.44 4.87 -6.10
N TRP A 6 -27.60 5.43 -4.89
CA TRP A 6 -27.03 6.72 -4.51
C TRP A 6 -25.50 6.70 -4.35
N LEU A 7 -24.88 5.51 -4.39
CA LEU A 7 -23.42 5.34 -4.42
C LEU A 7 -22.84 5.49 -5.85
N TYR A 8 -23.66 5.29 -6.89
CA TYR A 8 -23.27 5.44 -8.30
C TYR A 8 -23.49 6.89 -8.73
N ALA A 9 -22.48 7.74 -8.53
CA ALA A 9 -22.50 9.15 -8.92
C ALA A 9 -22.17 9.33 -10.42
N ASP A 10 -22.90 8.67 -11.32
CA ASP A 10 -22.63 8.74 -12.76
C ASP A 10 -23.41 9.88 -13.46
N HIS A 11 -24.32 10.54 -12.75
CA HIS A 11 -25.17 11.58 -13.33
C HIS A 11 -24.91 13.02 -12.82
N VAL A 12 -23.90 13.26 -11.97
CA VAL A 12 -23.75 14.57 -11.28
C VAL A 12 -22.43 15.31 -11.57
N VAL A 13 -21.50 14.75 -12.36
CA VAL A 13 -20.15 15.33 -12.50
C VAL A 13 -20.06 16.50 -13.50
N LYS A 14 -21.18 16.89 -14.14
CA LYS A 14 -21.12 17.91 -15.20
C LYS A 14 -21.07 19.37 -14.73
N ASP A 15 -21.26 19.66 -13.43
CA ASP A 15 -21.34 21.06 -12.97
C ASP A 15 -20.90 21.26 -11.50
N LEU A 16 -19.76 20.68 -11.10
CA LEU A 16 -19.25 20.78 -9.74
C LEU A 16 -18.31 21.99 -9.58
N SER A 17 -18.57 22.83 -8.57
CA SER A 17 -17.65 23.91 -8.17
C SER A 17 -16.27 23.34 -7.85
N GLY A 18 -15.18 24.09 -8.06
CA GLY A 18 -13.79 23.56 -7.93
C GLY A 18 -13.48 22.87 -6.59
N ARG A 19 -14.21 23.22 -5.51
CA ARG A 19 -14.15 22.53 -4.20
C ARG A 19 -14.88 21.19 -4.17
N GLU A 20 -15.97 21.06 -4.91
CA GLU A 20 -16.77 19.83 -5.01
C GLU A 20 -16.14 18.83 -5.99
N ALA A 21 -15.46 19.31 -7.04
CA ALA A 21 -14.64 18.48 -7.93
C ALA A 21 -13.43 17.85 -7.20
N PHE A 22 -12.82 18.57 -6.24
CA PHE A 22 -11.77 18.02 -5.36
C PHE A 22 -12.28 16.89 -4.45
N LEU A 23 -13.57 16.93 -4.12
CA LEU A 23 -14.22 15.97 -3.23
C LEU A 23 -14.76 14.74 -3.97
N LYS A 24 -15.36 14.94 -5.16
CA LYS A 24 -15.88 13.91 -6.06
C LYS A 24 -14.99 13.77 -7.28
N ASN A 25 -14.03 12.84 -7.23
CA ASN A 25 -13.23 12.43 -8.38
C ASN A 25 -13.62 11.01 -8.80
N GLU A 26 -13.56 10.69 -10.09
CA GLU A 26 -13.86 9.33 -10.58
C GLU A 26 -12.91 8.29 -9.99
N ASP A 27 -11.64 8.65 -9.77
CA ASP A 27 -10.64 7.80 -9.12
C ASP A 27 -10.87 7.57 -7.61
N LEU A 28 -11.73 8.40 -7.01
CA LEU A 28 -12.12 8.30 -5.60
C LEU A 28 -13.44 7.51 -5.43
N LYS A 29 -14.10 7.12 -6.52
CA LYS A 29 -15.32 6.31 -6.46
C LYS A 29 -14.99 4.92 -5.91
N PRO A 30 -15.88 4.33 -5.08
CA PRO A 30 -15.76 2.93 -4.68
C PRO A 30 -15.79 2.04 -5.93
N VAL A 31 -14.90 1.04 -5.99
CA VAL A 31 -14.77 0.18 -7.18
C VAL A 31 -16.10 -0.53 -7.45
N GLU A 32 -16.64 -0.35 -8.66
CA GLU A 32 -17.88 -0.98 -9.10
C GLU A 32 -17.75 -2.50 -9.08
N TYR A 33 -18.85 -3.21 -8.85
CA TYR A 33 -18.84 -4.67 -8.72
C TYR A 33 -18.22 -5.38 -9.94
N GLU A 34 -18.41 -4.84 -11.14
CA GLU A 34 -17.89 -5.39 -12.40
C GLU A 34 -16.37 -5.23 -12.57
N ARG A 35 -15.76 -4.26 -11.86
CA ARG A 35 -14.31 -4.00 -11.92
C ARG A 35 -13.51 -4.78 -10.86
N ARG A 36 -14.19 -5.60 -10.05
CA ARG A 36 -13.58 -6.42 -8.99
C ARG A 36 -13.02 -7.74 -9.53
N LEU A 37 -11.98 -7.64 -10.35
CA LEU A 37 -11.33 -8.79 -11.00
C LEU A 37 -10.37 -9.55 -10.06
N TRP A 38 -10.11 -9.04 -8.85
CA TRP A 38 -9.17 -9.64 -7.91
C TRP A 38 -9.82 -10.76 -7.10
N GLY A 39 -9.44 -11.99 -7.40
CA GLY A 39 -9.74 -13.16 -6.57
C GLY A 39 -8.70 -13.40 -5.46
N PRO A 40 -8.95 -14.38 -4.58
CA PRO A 40 -8.04 -14.72 -3.48
C PRO A 40 -6.66 -15.18 -3.97
N GLY A 41 -6.57 -15.83 -5.14
CA GLY A 41 -5.29 -16.21 -5.73
C GLY A 41 -4.42 -15.01 -6.13
N ASN A 42 -5.03 -13.97 -6.70
CA ASN A 42 -4.32 -12.74 -7.07
C ASN A 42 -3.80 -12.01 -5.83
N PHE A 43 -4.56 -12.05 -4.74
CA PHE A 43 -4.14 -11.48 -3.46
C PHE A 43 -2.90 -12.18 -2.90
N VAL A 44 -2.89 -13.52 -2.88
CA VAL A 44 -1.72 -14.28 -2.41
C VAL A 44 -0.51 -14.06 -3.31
N ALA A 45 -0.70 -14.06 -4.64
CA ALA A 45 0.38 -13.82 -5.60
C ALA A 45 1.00 -12.42 -5.43
N PHE A 46 0.18 -11.40 -5.18
CA PHE A 46 0.64 -10.04 -4.90
C PHE A 46 1.53 -9.98 -3.64
N TRP A 47 1.09 -10.60 -2.54
CA TRP A 47 1.88 -10.63 -1.31
C TRP A 47 3.15 -11.46 -1.41
N LEU A 48 3.12 -12.54 -2.19
CA LEU A 48 4.32 -13.32 -2.46
C LEU A 48 5.34 -12.50 -3.26
N ALA A 49 4.90 -11.76 -4.28
CA ALA A 49 5.76 -10.87 -5.05
C ALA A 49 6.35 -9.74 -4.20
N ASP A 50 5.56 -9.16 -3.29
CA ASP A 50 6.03 -8.11 -2.37
C ASP A 50 7.04 -8.63 -1.33
N SER A 51 6.83 -9.87 -0.85
CA SER A 51 7.71 -10.52 0.14
C SER A 51 9.09 -10.87 -0.41
N ILE A 52 9.20 -11.12 -1.71
CA ILE A 52 10.47 -11.40 -2.38
C ILE A 52 11.09 -10.08 -2.80
N ASN A 53 11.66 -9.36 -1.84
CA ASN A 53 12.39 -8.13 -2.07
C ASN A 53 13.82 -8.19 -1.49
N ILE A 54 14.75 -7.45 -2.10
CA ILE A 54 16.14 -7.38 -1.64
C ILE A 54 16.24 -6.72 -0.27
N ASN A 55 15.35 -5.78 0.05
CA ASN A 55 15.39 -5.02 1.28
C ASN A 55 15.26 -5.92 2.52
N THR A 56 14.31 -6.86 2.53
CA THR A 56 14.12 -7.82 3.62
C THR A 56 15.35 -8.71 3.80
N TRP A 57 16.03 -9.08 2.72
CA TRP A 57 17.26 -9.87 2.81
C TRP A 57 18.41 -9.07 3.42
N MET A 58 18.49 -7.77 3.12
CA MET A 58 19.47 -6.88 3.74
C MET A 58 19.23 -6.71 5.24
N ILE A 59 17.98 -6.71 5.71
CA ILE A 59 17.66 -6.63 7.15
C ILE A 59 18.22 -7.84 7.90
N ILE A 60 18.05 -9.05 7.35
CA ILE A 60 18.59 -10.27 8.00
C ILE A 60 20.12 -10.22 8.01
N SER A 61 20.73 -9.83 6.88
CA SER A 61 22.18 -9.71 6.75
C SER A 61 22.77 -8.73 7.76
N SER A 62 22.14 -7.56 7.94
CA SER A 62 22.64 -6.54 8.87
C SER A 62 22.54 -6.98 10.34
N ILE A 63 21.52 -7.74 10.71
CA ILE A 63 21.37 -8.28 12.08
C ILE A 63 22.47 -9.30 12.38
N VAL A 64 22.78 -10.18 11.42
CA VAL A 64 23.85 -11.18 11.58
C VAL A 64 25.23 -10.52 11.65
N VAL A 65 25.49 -9.53 10.78
CA VAL A 65 26.73 -8.73 10.85
C VAL A 65 26.83 -7.93 12.15
N GLY A 66 25.70 -7.53 12.73
CA GLY A 66 25.61 -6.87 14.03
C GLY A 66 26.00 -7.74 15.23
N GLY A 67 26.31 -9.02 15.03
CA GLY A 67 26.84 -9.92 16.06
C GLY A 67 25.82 -10.88 16.69
N LEU A 68 24.57 -10.89 16.22
CA LEU A 68 23.58 -11.88 16.66
C LEU A 68 23.79 -13.22 15.95
N ALA A 69 23.53 -14.32 16.67
CA ALA A 69 23.53 -15.63 16.05
C ALA A 69 22.40 -15.74 15.01
N TRP A 70 22.62 -16.55 13.97
CA TRP A 70 21.67 -16.71 12.87
C TRP A 70 20.26 -17.12 13.33
N TRP A 71 20.17 -17.91 14.41
CA TRP A 71 18.90 -18.37 14.96
C TRP A 71 18.16 -17.27 15.73
N GLU A 72 18.87 -16.36 16.41
CA GLU A 72 18.29 -15.20 17.10
C GLU A 72 17.77 -14.20 16.09
N ALA A 73 18.56 -13.92 15.05
CA ALA A 73 18.16 -13.06 13.94
C ALA A 73 16.86 -13.57 13.29
N TRP A 74 16.77 -14.88 13.09
CA TRP A 74 15.58 -15.52 12.51
C TRP A 74 14.35 -15.36 13.40
N LEU A 75 14.47 -15.65 14.71
CA LEU A 75 13.35 -15.47 15.65
C LEU A 75 12.88 -14.01 15.75
N CYS A 76 13.80 -13.06 15.82
CA CYS A 76 13.47 -11.62 15.86
C CYS A 76 12.66 -11.19 14.63
N VAL A 77 13.05 -11.68 13.45
CA VAL A 77 12.36 -11.39 12.19
C VAL A 77 10.95 -11.97 12.21
N TRP A 78 10.77 -13.24 12.60
CA TRP A 78 9.45 -13.86 12.68
C TRP A 78 8.51 -13.12 13.63
N ILE A 79 9.00 -12.72 14.81
CA ILE A 79 8.20 -11.98 15.80
C ILE A 79 7.83 -10.61 15.23
N GLY A 80 8.80 -9.87 14.67
CA GLY A 80 8.57 -8.55 14.09
C GLY A 80 7.54 -8.59 12.95
N TYR A 81 7.70 -9.50 11.99
CA TYR A 81 6.77 -9.64 10.87
C TYR A 81 5.38 -10.13 11.32
N THR A 82 5.29 -10.98 12.34
CA THR A 82 3.98 -11.43 12.89
C THR A 82 3.21 -10.25 13.49
N VAL A 83 3.88 -9.40 14.26
CA VAL A 83 3.25 -8.19 14.83
C VAL A 83 2.78 -7.25 13.72
N VAL A 84 3.63 -7.01 12.72
CA VAL A 84 3.28 -6.16 11.57
C VAL A 84 2.11 -6.75 10.78
N ALA A 85 2.09 -8.07 10.56
CA ALA A 85 1.01 -8.76 9.84
C ALA A 85 -0.36 -8.53 10.50
N ILE A 86 -0.43 -8.54 11.83
CA ILE A 86 -1.68 -8.24 12.56
C ILE A 86 -2.18 -6.83 12.22
N PHE A 87 -1.31 -5.82 12.27
CA PHE A 87 -1.67 -4.44 11.93
C PHE A 87 -2.09 -4.28 10.46
N ILE A 88 -1.41 -4.97 9.55
CA ILE A 88 -1.75 -4.96 8.12
C ILE A 88 -3.13 -5.58 7.90
N CYS A 89 -3.43 -6.72 8.53
CA CYS A 89 -4.74 -7.37 8.41
C CYS A 89 -5.88 -6.49 8.94
N LEU A 90 -5.68 -5.83 10.09
CA LEU A 90 -6.67 -4.91 10.65
C LEU A 90 -6.92 -3.71 9.72
N SER A 91 -5.85 -3.14 9.17
CA SER A 91 -5.93 -1.99 8.25
C SER A 91 -6.52 -2.39 6.88
N GLY A 92 -6.18 -3.58 6.40
CA GLY A 92 -6.64 -4.13 5.12
C GLY A 92 -8.12 -4.50 5.11
N ARG A 93 -8.69 -4.88 6.27
CA ARG A 93 -10.13 -5.21 6.40
C ARG A 93 -11.04 -4.06 5.96
N ILE A 94 -10.68 -2.83 6.28
CA ILE A 94 -11.44 -1.62 5.91
C ILE A 94 -11.46 -1.47 4.38
N GLY A 95 -10.30 -1.62 3.74
CA GLY A 95 -10.18 -1.56 2.28
C GLY A 95 -10.94 -2.70 1.58
N ALA A 96 -10.87 -3.93 2.10
CA ALA A 96 -11.54 -5.09 1.51
C ALA A 96 -13.07 -5.09 1.69
N THR A 97 -13.58 -4.53 2.79
CA THR A 97 -15.03 -4.51 3.06
C THR A 97 -15.70 -3.37 2.28
N TYR A 98 -15.14 -2.16 2.38
CA TYR A 98 -15.77 -0.95 1.84
C TYR A 98 -15.31 -0.62 0.42
N HIS A 99 -14.26 -1.27 -0.11
CA HIS A 99 -13.74 -1.05 -1.47
C HIS A 99 -13.43 0.43 -1.76
N ILE A 100 -13.03 1.16 -0.71
CA ILE A 100 -12.67 2.58 -0.75
C ILE A 100 -11.15 2.74 -0.69
N SER A 101 -10.64 3.76 -1.37
CA SER A 101 -9.21 4.06 -1.40
C SER A 101 -8.72 4.70 -0.09
N PHE A 102 -7.43 4.54 0.22
CA PHE A 102 -6.81 5.09 1.44
C PHE A 102 -7.06 6.59 1.67
N PRO A 103 -7.02 7.48 0.64
CA PRO A 103 -7.35 8.89 0.81
C PRO A 103 -8.79 9.13 1.30
N VAL A 104 -9.73 8.27 0.91
CA VAL A 104 -11.14 8.35 1.34
C VAL A 104 -11.29 7.88 2.79
N VAL A 105 -10.58 6.82 3.20
CA VAL A 105 -10.53 6.38 4.60
C VAL A 105 -9.89 7.44 5.49
N SER A 106 -8.83 8.10 5.02
CA SER A 106 -8.16 9.14 5.80
C SER A 106 -9.06 10.36 6.07
N ARG A 107 -9.99 10.66 5.16
CA ARG A 107 -10.99 11.74 5.32
C ARG A 107 -11.95 11.49 6.48
N SER A 108 -12.25 10.24 6.84
CA SER A 108 -13.14 9.98 8.00
C SER A 108 -12.49 10.31 9.34
N SER A 109 -11.15 10.27 9.42
CA SER A 109 -10.42 10.53 10.67
C SER A 109 -9.91 11.98 10.78
N PHE A 110 -9.44 12.57 9.68
CA PHE A 110 -8.79 13.90 9.68
C PHE A 110 -9.62 14.99 8.99
N GLY A 111 -10.81 14.66 8.49
CA GLY A 111 -11.64 15.57 7.71
C GLY A 111 -11.12 15.82 6.29
N VAL A 112 -11.85 16.64 5.53
CA VAL A 112 -11.59 16.88 4.10
C VAL A 112 -10.21 17.51 3.88
N PHE A 113 -9.92 18.63 4.55
CA PHE A 113 -8.67 19.36 4.39
C PHE A 113 -7.53 18.75 5.21
N GLY A 114 -7.81 18.14 6.37
CA GLY A 114 -6.79 17.50 7.20
C GLY A 114 -6.26 16.19 6.62
N SER A 115 -7.05 15.49 5.79
CA SER A 115 -6.61 14.26 5.10
C SER A 115 -5.47 14.47 4.10
N LEU A 116 -5.22 15.71 3.64
CA LEU A 116 -4.12 16.00 2.73
C LEU A 116 -2.75 15.73 3.37
N TRP A 117 -2.60 15.99 4.67
CA TRP A 117 -1.34 15.75 5.38
C TRP A 117 -0.88 14.27 5.34
N PRO A 118 -1.68 13.29 5.80
CA PRO A 118 -1.30 11.88 5.75
C PRO A 118 -1.17 11.34 4.33
N VAL A 119 -1.95 11.86 3.37
CA VAL A 119 -1.82 11.48 1.96
C VAL A 119 -0.49 11.96 1.39
N LEU A 120 -0.11 13.21 1.62
CA LEU A 120 1.17 13.77 1.18
C LEU A 120 2.36 13.08 1.84
N ASN A 121 2.30 12.83 3.15
CA ASN A 121 3.35 12.12 3.87
C ASN A 121 3.57 10.71 3.30
N ARG A 122 2.47 9.99 3.01
CA ARG A 122 2.52 8.67 2.40
C ARG A 122 3.09 8.71 0.98
N SER A 123 2.68 9.67 0.16
CA SER A 123 3.20 9.83 -1.20
C SER A 123 4.69 10.18 -1.22
N PHE A 124 5.14 11.04 -0.31
CA PHE A 124 6.56 11.37 -0.16
C PHE A 124 7.39 10.14 0.20
N MET A 125 6.95 9.35 1.19
CA MET A 125 7.62 8.10 1.56
C MET A 125 7.64 7.08 0.42
N ALA A 126 6.57 7.02 -0.39
CA ALA A 126 6.55 6.16 -1.57
C ALA A 126 7.60 6.58 -2.62
N CYS A 127 7.78 7.89 -2.85
CA CYS A 127 8.82 8.39 -3.74
C CYS A 127 10.23 8.05 -3.25
N VAL A 128 10.48 8.22 -1.94
CA VAL A 128 11.77 7.86 -1.33
C VAL A 128 12.04 6.36 -1.50
N TRP A 129 11.05 5.52 -1.19
CA TRP A 129 11.17 4.07 -1.33
C TRP A 129 11.39 3.62 -2.77
N TYR A 130 10.71 4.24 -3.74
CA TYR A 130 10.95 3.99 -5.15
C TYR A 130 12.40 4.31 -5.55
N GLY A 131 12.94 5.44 -5.06
CA GLY A 131 14.34 5.80 -5.27
C GLY A 131 15.32 4.77 -4.70
N VAL A 132 15.07 4.26 -3.49
CA VAL A 132 15.89 3.21 -2.86
C VAL A 132 15.86 1.91 -3.67
N GLN A 133 14.66 1.49 -4.12
CA GLN A 133 14.52 0.28 -4.93
C GLN A 133 15.19 0.42 -6.31
N ALA A 134 15.08 1.60 -6.94
CA ALA A 134 15.76 1.89 -8.20
C ALA A 134 17.29 1.86 -8.05
N TRP A 135 17.82 2.40 -6.94
CA TRP A 135 19.24 2.35 -6.65
C TRP A 135 19.74 0.91 -6.43
N LEU A 136 19.02 0.11 -5.64
CA LEU A 136 19.32 -1.31 -5.43
C LEU A 136 19.30 -2.08 -6.76
N GLY A 137 18.29 -1.85 -7.60
CA GLY A 137 18.23 -2.43 -8.95
C GLY A 137 19.43 -2.01 -9.82
N GLY A 138 19.84 -0.75 -9.75
CA GLY A 138 21.03 -0.24 -10.44
C GLY A 138 22.33 -0.95 -10.02
N GLN A 139 22.50 -1.23 -8.72
CA GLN A 139 23.66 -2.00 -8.23
C GLN A 139 23.71 -3.41 -8.84
N CYS A 140 22.56 -4.07 -8.98
CA CYS A 140 22.48 -5.38 -9.63
C CYS A 140 22.95 -5.32 -11.10
N PHE A 141 22.53 -4.31 -11.87
CA PHE A 141 22.99 -4.15 -13.26
C PHE A 141 24.49 -3.89 -13.36
N VAL A 142 25.04 -3.05 -12.48
CA VAL A 142 26.49 -2.78 -12.44
C VAL A 142 27.29 -4.06 -12.20
N LEU A 143 26.82 -4.93 -11.29
CA LEU A 143 27.46 -6.22 -11.04
C LEU A 143 27.44 -7.13 -12.27
N ILE A 144 26.32 -7.19 -13.01
CA ILE A 144 26.19 -8.01 -14.22
C ILE A 144 27.12 -7.53 -15.34
N PHE A 145 27.25 -6.21 -15.55
CA PHE A 145 28.14 -5.69 -16.61
C PHE A 145 29.63 -5.71 -16.22
N ARG A 146 29.93 -5.84 -14.93
CA ARG A 146 31.31 -5.87 -14.41
C ARG A 146 31.87 -7.30 -14.28
N SER A 147 31.01 -8.32 -14.21
CA SER A 147 31.39 -9.75 -14.23
C SER A 147 31.60 -10.26 -15.65
#